data_AF-A0A971HUV5-F1
#
_entry.id   AF-A0A971HUV5-F1
#
_cell.length_a   1.000
_cell.length_b   1.000
_cell.length_c   1.000
_cell.angle_alpha   90.00
_cell.angle_beta   90.00
_cell.angle_gamma   90.00
#
_symmetry.space_group_name_H-M   'P 1'
#
loop_
_entity.id
_entity.type
_entity.pdbx_description
1 polymer ?
#
loop_
_entity_poly.entity_id
_entity_poly.type
_entity_poly.pdbx_seq_one_letter_code
_entity_poly.pdbx_strand_id
1 'polypeptide(L)'
;MFAEIDLHGLTWAEAVETFVSFYNNRVKNGNKSEIVVIHGYGSSGKGGVLRERFRSFFTRNDNSLDFIPGENHLSKNPGQTIVYPKKLLPDLSEMLCEEILDFCCIAKSVSKICGKFRRHGDAKVLTAIRELERSKALEIVSKGALKQYKSV
;
A
#
# COMPACT_ATOMS: atom_id res chain seq x y z
N MET A 1 22.71 -1.83 -13.85
CA MET A 1 22.55 -0.48 -13.26
C MET A 1 21.35 -0.56 -12.33
N PHE A 2 21.53 -0.21 -11.06
CA PHE A 2 20.41 -0.11 -10.12
C PHE A 2 19.57 1.13 -10.44
N ALA A 3 18.38 1.20 -9.87
CA ALA A 3 17.57 2.40 -9.91
C ALA A 3 17.42 2.99 -8.52
N GLU A 4 17.14 4.28 -8.46
CA GLU A 4 16.84 4.98 -7.21
C GLU A 4 15.49 5.66 -7.35
N ILE A 5 14.75 5.71 -6.25
CA ILE A 5 13.50 6.46 -6.16
C ILE A 5 13.52 7.26 -4.86
N ASP A 6 13.37 8.57 -5.01
CA ASP A 6 13.34 9.48 -3.88
C ASP A 6 11.91 9.78 -3.45
N LEU A 7 11.60 9.39 -2.22
CA LEU A 7 10.29 9.51 -1.59
C LEU A 7 10.37 10.34 -0.29
N HIS A 8 11.52 10.94 0.02
CA HIS A 8 11.64 11.77 1.21
C HIS A 8 10.71 12.98 1.12
N GLY A 9 10.19 13.41 2.27
CA GLY A 9 9.29 14.56 2.36
C GLY A 9 7.86 14.32 1.88
N LEU A 10 7.59 13.22 1.17
CA LEU A 10 6.23 12.85 0.76
C LEU A 10 5.39 12.38 1.95
N THR A 11 4.08 12.55 1.85
CA THR A 11 3.16 11.82 2.73
C THR A 11 3.18 10.33 2.39
N TRP A 12 2.71 9.48 3.30
CA TRP A 12 2.62 8.04 3.02
C TRP A 12 1.78 7.72 1.78
N ALA A 13 0.67 8.43 1.57
CA ALA A 13 -0.24 8.17 0.46
C ALA A 13 0.46 8.45 -0.89
N GLU A 14 1.15 9.59 -0.99
CA GLU A 14 1.93 9.95 -2.18
C GLU A 14 3.11 9.00 -2.39
N ALA A 15 3.84 8.70 -1.33
CA ALA A 15 5.03 7.85 -1.40
C ALA A 15 4.70 6.42 -1.88
N VAL A 16 3.66 5.79 -1.31
CA VAL A 16 3.30 4.42 -1.68
C VAL A 16 2.73 4.35 -3.10
N GLU A 17 1.97 5.36 -3.54
CA GLU A 17 1.45 5.46 -4.92
C GLU A 17 2.57 5.63 -5.93
N THR A 18 3.52 6.51 -5.62
CA THR A 18 4.72 6.76 -6.44
C THR A 18 5.58 5.51 -6.53
N PHE A 19 5.82 4.83 -5.40
CA PHE A 19 6.59 3.60 -5.36
C PHE A 19 5.93 2.46 -6.15
N VAL A 20 4.64 2.17 -5.92
CA VAL A 20 3.94 1.06 -6.60
C VAL A 20 3.91 1.29 -8.11
N SER A 21 3.62 2.52 -8.54
CA SER A 21 3.62 2.88 -9.97
C SER A 21 5.00 2.69 -10.60
N PHE A 22 6.05 3.23 -9.96
CA PHE A 22 7.43 3.09 -10.42
C PHE A 22 7.86 1.61 -10.48
N TYR A 23 7.63 0.87 -9.40
CA TYR A 23 7.97 -0.54 -9.29
C TYR A 23 7.27 -1.37 -10.37
N ASN A 24 5.95 -1.22 -10.52
CA ASN A 24 5.17 -2.01 -11.46
C ASN A 24 5.50 -1.67 -12.91
N ASN A 25 5.79 -0.40 -13.24
CA ASN A 25 6.25 -0.04 -14.58
C ASN A 25 7.54 -0.78 -14.94
N ARG A 26 8.51 -0.83 -14.02
CA ARG A 26 9.77 -1.55 -14.25
C ARG A 26 9.55 -3.05 -14.45
N VAL A 27 8.78 -3.68 -13.57
CA VAL A 27 8.49 -5.12 -13.66
C VAL A 27 7.76 -5.48 -14.95
N LYS A 28 6.78 -4.67 -15.38
CA LYS A 28 6.08 -4.85 -16.67
C LYS A 28 7.03 -4.78 -17.86
N ASN A 29 8.04 -3.91 -17.78
CA ASN A 29 9.08 -3.78 -18.81
C ASN A 29 10.22 -4.80 -18.66
N GLY A 30 10.06 -5.84 -17.82
CA GLY A 30 11.06 -6.89 -17.61
C GLY A 30 12.29 -6.44 -16.81
N ASN A 31 12.31 -5.21 -16.30
CA ASN A 31 13.44 -4.68 -15.54
C ASN A 31 13.29 -5.01 -14.05
N LYS A 32 14.05 -6.02 -13.60
CA LYS A 32 14.08 -6.48 -12.20
C LYS A 32 15.39 -6.12 -11.49
N SER A 33 16.12 -5.11 -11.97
CA SER A 33 17.29 -4.63 -11.24
C SER A 33 16.86 -4.09 -9.86
N GLU A 34 17.80 -4.11 -8.91
CA GLU A 34 17.56 -3.55 -7.58
C GLU A 34 17.14 -2.07 -7.62
N ILE A 35 16.33 -1.70 -6.63
CA ILE A 35 15.80 -0.35 -6.44
C ILE A 35 16.22 0.15 -5.06
N VAL A 36 16.90 1.28 -5.01
CA VAL A 36 17.18 2.02 -3.78
C VAL A 36 15.98 2.92 -3.49
N VAL A 37 15.22 2.59 -2.45
CA VAL A 37 14.08 3.40 -2.00
C VAL A 37 14.56 4.37 -0.91
N ILE A 38 14.63 5.64 -1.25
CA ILE A 38 15.07 6.70 -0.33
C ILE A 38 13.82 7.28 0.34
N HIS A 39 13.60 6.92 1.60
CA HIS A 39 12.46 7.41 2.39
C HIS A 39 12.89 8.44 3.46
N GLY A 40 14.20 8.70 3.57
CA GLY A 40 14.79 9.60 4.54
C GLY A 40 14.81 9.04 5.96
N TYR A 41 15.45 9.79 6.86
CA TYR A 41 15.62 9.44 8.28
C TYR A 41 14.42 9.85 9.15
N GLY A 42 13.49 10.64 8.61
CA GLY A 42 12.43 11.33 9.37
C GLY A 42 12.96 12.57 10.10
N SER A 43 12.05 13.42 10.58
CA SER A 43 12.38 14.67 11.29
C SER A 43 13.18 14.47 12.59
N SER A 44 13.16 13.26 13.17
CA SER A 44 13.89 12.90 14.39
C SER A 44 15.20 12.14 14.14
N GLY A 45 15.54 11.82 12.89
CA GLY A 45 16.74 11.05 12.54
C GLY A 45 16.69 9.54 12.87
N LYS A 46 15.71 9.07 13.65
CA LYS A 46 15.63 7.67 14.15
C LYS A 46 14.93 6.68 13.21
N GLY A 47 14.51 7.12 12.03
CA GLY A 47 13.66 6.35 11.12
C GLY A 47 12.26 6.94 11.09
N GLY A 48 11.96 7.71 10.04
CA GLY A 48 10.68 8.38 9.90
C GLY A 48 9.52 7.41 9.69
N VAL A 49 8.30 7.91 9.84
CA VAL A 49 7.04 7.18 9.59
C VAL A 49 7.06 6.42 8.25
N LEU A 50 7.71 6.98 7.21
CA LEU A 50 7.85 6.32 5.91
C LEU A 50 8.71 5.04 5.98
N ARG A 51 9.83 5.04 6.71
CA ARG A 51 10.70 3.86 6.87
C ARG A 51 9.90 2.66 7.41
N GLU A 52 9.19 2.88 8.51
CA GLU A 52 8.41 1.82 9.17
C GLU A 52 7.29 1.32 8.27
N ARG A 53 6.55 2.24 7.64
CA ARG A 53 5.44 1.89 6.75
C ARG A 53 5.91 1.16 5.49
N PHE A 54 6.99 1.58 4.86
CA PHE A 54 7.53 0.88 3.70
C PHE A 54 8.02 -0.52 4.05
N ARG A 55 8.75 -0.69 5.16
CA ARG A 55 9.21 -2.02 5.55
C ARG A 55 8.07 -2.94 5.89
N SER A 56 7.05 -2.46 6.61
CA SER A 56 5.81 -3.22 6.84
C SER A 56 5.09 -3.55 5.53
N PHE A 57 5.03 -2.62 4.59
CA PHE A 57 4.47 -2.85 3.25
C PHE A 57 5.26 -3.91 2.48
N PHE A 58 6.59 -3.86 2.50
CA PHE A 58 7.46 -4.82 1.83
C PHE A 58 7.33 -6.22 2.44
N THR A 59 7.32 -6.33 3.77
CA THR A 59 7.08 -7.62 4.45
C THR A 59 5.74 -8.24 4.08
N ARG A 60 4.67 -7.45 3.93
CA ARG A 60 3.35 -7.96 3.49
C ARG A 60 3.31 -8.38 2.01
N ASN A 61 4.30 -7.97 1.22
CA ASN A 61 4.39 -8.23 -0.21
C ASN A 61 5.66 -9.03 -0.57
N ASP A 62 6.11 -9.90 0.33
CA ASP A 62 7.30 -10.76 0.18
C ASP A 62 7.24 -11.70 -1.05
N ASN A 63 6.02 -12.08 -1.43
CA ASN A 63 5.72 -12.78 -2.65
C ASN A 63 6.07 -11.97 -3.91
N SER A 64 6.01 -10.64 -3.83
CA SER A 64 6.24 -9.72 -4.95
C SER A 64 7.65 -9.14 -4.98
N LEU A 65 8.32 -8.99 -3.84
CA LEU A 65 9.66 -8.43 -3.73
C LEU A 65 10.43 -8.98 -2.52
N ASP A 66 11.76 -8.87 -2.54
CA ASP A 66 12.58 -8.94 -1.33
C ASP A 66 13.09 -7.55 -0.96
N PHE A 67 13.55 -7.38 0.27
CA PHE A 67 14.22 -6.14 0.65
C PHE A 67 15.31 -6.33 1.71
N ILE A 68 16.27 -5.42 1.73
CA ILE A 68 17.31 -5.30 2.75
C ILE A 68 17.20 -3.89 3.37
N PRO A 69 16.98 -3.78 4.70
CA PRO A 69 17.13 -2.52 5.42
C PRO A 69 18.48 -1.86 5.12
N GLY A 70 18.51 -0.56 4.82
CA GLY A 70 19.76 0.10 4.42
C GLY A 70 20.86 0.13 5.50
N GLU A 71 20.51 0.02 6.79
CA GLU A 71 21.47 -0.20 7.90
C GLU A 71 22.14 -1.59 7.88
N ASN A 72 21.48 -2.56 7.24
CA ASN A 72 22.00 -3.91 7.06
C ASN A 72 22.72 -4.07 5.71
N HIS A 73 22.58 -3.09 4.80
CA HIS A 73 23.26 -3.03 3.52
C HIS A 73 24.69 -2.45 3.64
N LEU A 74 25.51 -2.61 2.59
CA LEU A 74 26.90 -2.11 2.53
C LEU A 74 27.00 -0.60 2.81
N SER A 75 26.00 0.16 2.37
CA SER A 75 25.88 1.61 2.57
C SER A 75 25.68 2.04 4.03
N LYS A 76 25.22 1.13 4.92
CA LYS A 76 24.87 1.42 6.32
C LYS A 76 23.94 2.64 6.52
N ASN A 77 23.14 2.96 5.51
CA ASN A 77 22.27 4.13 5.50
C ASN A 77 20.83 3.73 5.89
N PRO A 78 20.35 4.06 7.11
CA PRO A 78 18.99 3.71 7.53
C PRO A 78 17.90 4.58 6.87
N GLY A 79 18.28 5.63 6.13
CA GLY A 79 17.36 6.47 5.34
C GLY A 79 16.94 5.84 4.01
N GLN A 80 17.43 4.65 3.71
CA GLN A 80 17.06 3.89 2.51
C GLN A 80 16.72 2.43 2.81
N THR A 81 16.05 1.81 1.85
CA THR A 81 15.79 0.37 1.82
C THR A 81 16.06 -0.14 0.41
N ILE A 82 16.83 -1.23 0.28
CA ILE A 82 17.14 -1.84 -1.02
C ILE A 82 16.05 -2.86 -1.32
N VAL A 83 15.41 -2.75 -2.48
CA VAL A 83 14.30 -3.61 -2.92
C VAL A 83 14.71 -4.40 -4.15
N TYR A 84 14.39 -5.69 -4.15
CA TYR A 84 14.64 -6.62 -5.24
C TYR A 84 13.31 -7.07 -5.86
N PRO A 85 12.95 -6.59 -7.06
CA PRO A 85 11.67 -6.93 -7.68
C PRO A 85 11.58 -8.41 -8.11
N LYS A 86 10.45 -9.07 -7.82
CA LYS A 86 10.16 -10.45 -8.30
C LYS A 86 9.02 -10.48 -9.32
N LYS A 87 7.85 -10.00 -8.91
CA LYS A 87 6.60 -9.92 -9.71
C LYS A 87 5.86 -8.63 -9.38
N LEU A 88 4.76 -8.37 -10.07
CA LEU A 88 3.95 -7.18 -9.85
C LEU A 88 3.47 -7.09 -8.39
N LEU A 89 3.51 -5.88 -7.86
CA LEU A 89 2.74 -5.53 -6.68
C LEU A 89 1.28 -5.39 -7.08
N PRO A 90 0.33 -5.75 -6.19
CA PRO A 90 -1.07 -5.38 -6.39
C PRO A 90 -1.19 -3.85 -6.53
N ASP A 91 -2.13 -3.40 -7.34
CA ASP A 91 -2.42 -1.97 -7.41
C ASP A 91 -3.00 -1.47 -6.08
N LEU A 92 -2.82 -0.18 -5.76
CA LEU A 92 -3.33 0.39 -4.52
C LEU A 92 -4.85 0.27 -4.39
N SER A 93 -5.57 0.28 -5.52
CA SER A 93 -7.01 0.04 -5.53
C SER A 93 -7.34 -1.40 -5.15
N GLU A 94 -6.62 -2.38 -5.70
CA GLU A 94 -6.78 -3.80 -5.39
C GLU A 94 -6.49 -4.06 -3.90
N MET A 95 -5.40 -3.50 -3.37
CA MET A 95 -5.07 -3.60 -1.95
C MET A 95 -6.14 -2.99 -1.05
N LEU A 96 -6.68 -1.82 -1.42
CA LEU A 96 -7.76 -1.18 -0.66
C LEU A 96 -9.03 -2.04 -0.69
N CYS A 97 -9.35 -2.62 -1.85
CA CYS A 97 -10.47 -3.54 -2.01
C CYS A 97 -10.32 -4.77 -1.09
N GLU A 98 -9.16 -5.41 -1.08
CA GLU A 98 -8.86 -6.54 -0.18
C GLU A 98 -8.97 -6.14 1.30
N GLU A 99 -8.37 -5.02 1.72
CA GLU A 99 -8.45 -4.55 3.11
C GLU A 99 -9.91 -4.23 3.51
N ILE A 100 -10.72 -3.68 2.60
CA ILE A 100 -12.16 -3.43 2.84
C ILE A 100 -12.93 -4.75 2.99
N LEU A 101 -12.67 -5.75 2.15
CA LEU A 101 -13.30 -7.07 2.25
C LEU A 101 -13.01 -7.71 3.61
N ASP A 102 -11.74 -7.75 4.02
CA ASP A 102 -11.33 -8.27 5.33
C ASP A 102 -12.02 -7.55 6.49
N PHE A 103 -12.11 -6.21 6.41
CA PHE A 103 -12.80 -5.41 7.44
C PHE A 103 -14.31 -5.66 7.47
N CYS A 104 -14.89 -6.02 6.33
CA CYS A 104 -16.32 -6.33 6.16
C CYS A 104 -16.65 -7.81 6.36
N CYS A 105 -15.72 -8.65 6.85
CA CYS A 105 -16.03 -10.02 7.30
C CYS A 105 -17.19 -10.07 8.31
N ILE A 106 -17.35 -8.97 9.05
CA ILE A 106 -18.53 -8.64 9.85
C ILE A 106 -19.19 -7.42 9.24
N ALA A 107 -20.52 -7.40 9.15
CA ALA A 107 -21.30 -6.31 8.59
C ALA A 107 -20.87 -4.90 9.09
N LYS A 108 -20.54 -3.99 8.16
CA LYS A 108 -20.16 -2.59 8.45
C LYS A 108 -21.03 -1.60 7.68
N SER A 109 -21.31 -0.46 8.29
CA SER A 109 -21.92 0.68 7.57
C SER A 109 -20.87 1.42 6.74
N VAL A 110 -21.31 2.11 5.68
CA VAL A 110 -20.43 2.97 4.85
C VAL A 110 -19.61 3.95 5.69
N SER A 111 -20.24 4.59 6.69
CA SER A 111 -19.56 5.52 7.59
C SER A 111 -18.43 4.85 8.39
N LYS A 112 -18.62 3.61 8.87
CA LYS A 112 -17.55 2.85 9.55
C LYS A 112 -16.40 2.50 8.60
N ILE A 113 -16.72 2.13 7.36
CA ILE A 113 -15.71 1.80 6.34
C ILE A 113 -14.92 3.07 5.98
N CYS A 114 -15.59 4.18 5.65
CA CYS A 114 -14.94 5.47 5.36
C CYS A 114 -14.10 5.95 6.54
N GLY A 115 -14.61 5.86 7.77
CA GLY A 115 -13.85 6.21 8.97
C GLY A 115 -12.57 5.38 9.15
N LYS A 116 -12.65 4.06 8.92
CA LYS A 116 -11.49 3.15 9.02
C LYS A 116 -10.44 3.42 7.95
N PHE A 117 -10.87 3.69 6.71
CA PHE A 117 -10.01 3.85 5.54
C PHE A 117 -9.81 5.31 5.10
N ARG A 118 -10.15 6.29 5.96
CA ARG A 118 -10.07 7.73 5.67
C ARG A 118 -8.74 8.20 5.09
N ARG A 119 -7.65 7.48 5.40
CA ARG A 119 -6.29 7.76 4.88
C ARG A 119 -6.18 7.66 3.36
N HIS A 120 -7.09 6.94 2.69
CA HIS A 120 -7.15 6.83 1.24
C HIS A 120 -8.00 7.94 0.60
N GLY A 121 -8.70 8.74 1.41
CA GLY A 121 -9.67 9.73 0.96
C GLY A 121 -11.05 9.10 0.67
N ASP A 122 -12.11 9.76 1.11
CA ASP A 122 -13.47 9.23 1.04
C ASP A 122 -13.90 8.86 -0.40
N ALA A 123 -13.47 9.63 -1.40
CA ALA A 123 -13.77 9.35 -2.80
C ALA A 123 -13.18 7.99 -3.27
N LYS A 124 -11.93 7.68 -2.92
CA LYS A 124 -11.30 6.38 -3.27
C LYS A 124 -11.98 5.24 -2.52
N VAL A 125 -12.29 5.42 -1.23
CA VAL A 125 -12.99 4.40 -0.43
C VAL A 125 -14.39 4.11 -0.96
N LEU A 126 -15.17 5.14 -1.29
CA LEU A 126 -16.50 4.97 -1.86
C LEU A 126 -16.47 4.30 -3.23
N THR A 127 -15.44 4.58 -4.03
CA THR A 127 -15.24 3.92 -5.33
C THR A 127 -14.96 2.44 -5.14
N ALA A 128 -14.03 2.08 -4.24
CA ALA A 128 -13.73 0.69 -3.90
C ALA A 128 -14.97 -0.07 -3.39
N ILE A 129 -15.78 0.54 -2.50
CA ILE A 129 -17.05 -0.08 -2.05
C ILE A 129 -17.99 -0.37 -3.24
N ARG A 130 -18.15 0.58 -4.16
CA ARG A 130 -19.02 0.39 -5.35
C ARG A 130 -18.49 -0.68 -6.30
N GLU A 131 -17.18 -0.77 -6.47
CA GLU A 131 -16.55 -1.80 -7.28
C GLU A 131 -16.77 -3.20 -6.70
N LEU A 132 -16.60 -3.34 -5.39
CA LEU A 132 -16.83 -4.58 -4.65
C LEU A 132 -18.31 -4.98 -4.62
N GLU A 133 -19.22 -4.02 -4.52
CA GLU A 133 -20.67 -4.27 -4.65
C GLU A 133 -21.01 -4.76 -6.07
N ARG A 134 -20.46 -4.11 -7.11
CA ARG A 134 -20.66 -4.47 -8.51
C ARG A 134 -20.10 -5.87 -8.83
N SER A 135 -18.95 -6.22 -8.27
CA SER A 135 -18.34 -7.54 -8.45
C SER A 135 -18.97 -8.63 -7.58
N LYS A 136 -19.94 -8.28 -6.72
CA LYS A 136 -20.58 -9.17 -5.73
C LYS A 136 -19.63 -9.71 -4.67
N ALA A 137 -18.50 -9.04 -4.43
CA ALA A 137 -17.60 -9.36 -3.33
C ALA A 137 -18.08 -8.76 -1.99
N LEU A 138 -18.87 -7.68 -2.04
CA LEU A 138 -19.65 -7.19 -0.91
C LEU A 138 -21.15 -7.34 -1.19
N GLU A 139 -21.89 -7.86 -0.20
CA GLU A 139 -23.34 -7.92 -0.20
C GLU A 139 -23.96 -6.92 0.81
N ILE A 140 -25.17 -6.46 0.50
CA ILE A 140 -25.94 -5.60 1.40
C ILE A 140 -26.78 -6.48 2.33
N VAL A 141 -26.44 -6.51 3.62
CA VAL A 141 -27.05 -7.41 4.62
C VAL A 141 -28.13 -6.76 5.49
N SER A 142 -28.24 -5.43 5.49
CA SER A 142 -29.31 -4.73 6.23
C SER A 142 -29.88 -3.57 5.44
N LYS A 143 -31.22 -3.52 5.44
CA LYS A 143 -32.06 -2.45 4.88
C LYS A 143 -32.72 -1.59 5.97
N GLY A 144 -32.12 -1.51 7.16
CA GLY A 144 -32.48 -0.46 8.12
C GLY A 144 -32.15 0.93 7.57
N ALA A 145 -32.22 1.99 8.40
CA ALA A 145 -31.95 3.37 7.96
C ALA A 145 -30.54 3.57 7.34
N LEU A 146 -29.59 2.67 7.61
CA LEU A 146 -28.24 2.70 7.05
C LEU A 146 -27.90 1.36 6.40
N LYS A 147 -27.51 1.39 5.11
CA LYS A 147 -26.98 0.23 4.39
C LYS A 147 -25.75 -0.32 5.10
N GLN A 148 -25.72 -1.63 5.29
CA GLN A 148 -24.56 -2.35 5.82
C GLN A 148 -24.06 -3.35 4.80
N TYR A 149 -22.74 -3.44 4.68
CA TYR A 149 -22.03 -4.32 3.76
C TYR A 149 -21.32 -5.41 4.52
N LYS A 150 -21.35 -6.63 3.97
CA LYS A 150 -20.60 -7.79 4.44
C LYS A 150 -19.86 -8.42 3.26
N SER A 151 -18.64 -8.92 3.46
CA SER A 151 -17.96 -9.72 2.45
C SER A 151 -18.69 -11.05 2.23
N VAL A 152 -18.76 -11.47 0.97
CA VAL A 152 -19.37 -12.75 0.54
C VAL A 152 -18.41 -13.90 0.75
#